data_AF-A9BNN6-F1
#
_entry.id   AF-A9BNN6-F1
#
_cell.length_a   1.000
_cell.length_b   1.000
_cell.length_c   1.000
_cell.angle_alpha   90.00
_cell.angle_beta   90.00
_cell.angle_gamma   90.00
#
_symmetry.space_group_name_H-M   'P 1'
#
loop_
_entity.id
_entity.type
_entity.pdbx_description
1 polymer ?
#
loop_
_entity_poly.entity_id
_entity_poly.type
_entity_poly.pdbx_seq_one_letter_code
_entity_poly.pdbx_strand_id
1 'polypeptide(L)'
;MMQILTWNTQWCLGLDGRMDPERIVAHALSMADIDVLCLQEIAVHYPGLQGAPGDQVEQVRAALPEGWKVFFGAAVDEFTAVGRQRFGNLVATRLPVLQLAHHRLPYPHDGGVRSMPRCCTAATVMDAALGPVRVMSTHLEYFSRRQRMAQALALRSLQIEALGQAEAPPQPASDGSPQQTKPHTPHAVLCGDFNFEPHEDEYAGLSRPWAAGEEGALTAGQWHNSWSVLHPDQPQPPTFRLFDRQWGPEPGACDFAWVSDSLRGHVRGWAVDSDTRLSDHQPVLLQLA
;
A
#
# COMPACT_ATOMS: atom_id res chain seq x y z
N MET A 1 1.74 -5.99 -19.50
CA MET A 1 0.66 -5.84 -18.51
C MET A 1 1.36 -5.72 -17.17
N MET A 2 1.08 -4.65 -16.45
CA MET A 2 1.68 -4.40 -15.14
C MET A 2 0.97 -5.24 -14.08
N GLN A 3 1.73 -5.94 -13.25
CA GLN A 3 1.25 -6.81 -12.19
C GLN A 3 1.71 -6.29 -10.83
N ILE A 4 0.77 -5.96 -9.95
CA ILE A 4 1.02 -5.39 -8.62
C ILE A 4 0.44 -6.34 -7.58
N LEU A 5 1.27 -6.79 -6.64
CA LEU A 5 0.82 -7.60 -5.51
C LEU A 5 0.95 -6.79 -4.22
N THR A 6 -0.10 -6.78 -3.40
CA THR A 6 -0.08 -6.23 -2.04
C THR A 6 -0.36 -7.30 -0.99
N TRP A 7 0.32 -7.26 0.15
CA TRP A 7 0.13 -8.23 1.21
C TRP A 7 0.53 -7.69 2.59
N ASN A 8 -0.39 -7.70 3.56
CA ASN A 8 0.00 -7.60 4.97
C ASN A 8 0.61 -8.93 5.40
N THR A 9 1.86 -8.89 5.87
CA THR A 9 2.65 -10.10 6.14
C THR A 9 2.75 -10.46 7.61
N GLN A 10 2.15 -9.67 8.51
CA GLN A 10 2.28 -9.87 9.97
C GLN A 10 3.74 -10.01 10.38
N TRP A 11 4.61 -9.06 10.01
CA TRP A 11 6.08 -9.19 10.14
C TRP A 11 6.62 -10.55 9.66
N CYS A 12 6.10 -11.02 8.53
CA CYS A 12 6.41 -12.33 7.93
C CYS A 12 6.16 -13.53 8.85
N LEU A 13 5.32 -13.38 9.88
CA LEU A 13 4.90 -14.43 10.80
C LEU A 13 3.65 -15.13 10.25
N GLY A 14 3.79 -16.43 9.98
CA GLY A 14 2.68 -17.24 9.52
C GLY A 14 1.88 -17.83 10.66
N LEU A 15 0.73 -18.38 10.31
CA LEU A 15 -0.16 -19.05 11.27
C LEU A 15 0.44 -20.36 11.81
N ASP A 16 1.51 -20.85 11.18
CA ASP A 16 2.36 -21.95 11.68
C ASP A 16 3.37 -21.49 12.76
N GLY A 17 3.35 -20.21 13.13
CA GLY A 17 4.20 -19.60 14.14
C GLY A 17 5.65 -19.36 13.70
N ARG A 18 5.97 -19.64 12.44
CA ARG A 18 7.31 -19.41 11.86
C ARG A 18 7.37 -18.01 11.28
N MET A 19 8.45 -17.28 11.54
CA MET A 19 8.74 -15.99 10.92
C MET A 19 9.79 -16.19 9.83
N ASP A 20 9.44 -15.89 8.58
CA ASP A 20 10.29 -16.19 7.43
C ASP A 20 9.94 -15.26 6.25
N PRO A 21 10.76 -14.21 6.00
CA PRO A 21 10.55 -13.32 4.86
C PRO A 21 10.83 -13.95 3.49
N GLU A 22 11.70 -14.96 3.43
CA GLU A 22 12.06 -15.61 2.16
C GLU A 22 10.85 -16.37 1.59
N ARG A 23 10.12 -17.12 2.43
CA ARG A 23 8.90 -17.82 1.99
C ARG A 23 7.78 -16.85 1.57
N ILE A 24 7.71 -15.67 2.18
CA ILE A 24 6.75 -14.61 1.80
C ILE A 24 7.06 -14.13 0.39
N VAL A 25 8.32 -13.78 0.12
CA VAL A 25 8.75 -13.35 -1.21
C VAL A 25 8.57 -14.46 -2.24
N ALA A 26 8.99 -15.69 -1.93
CA ALA A 26 8.83 -16.83 -2.82
C ALA A 26 7.35 -17.09 -3.17
N HIS A 27 6.44 -17.00 -2.20
CA HIS A 27 5.01 -17.17 -2.43
C HIS A 27 4.44 -16.04 -3.30
N ALA A 28 4.76 -14.78 -2.99
CA ALA A 28 4.31 -13.64 -3.80
C ALA A 28 4.76 -13.76 -5.27
N LEU A 29 6.03 -14.15 -5.50
CA LEU A 29 6.57 -14.38 -6.85
C LEU A 29 5.96 -15.61 -7.54
N SER A 30 5.40 -16.55 -6.80
CA SER A 30 4.74 -17.74 -7.37
C SER A 30 3.32 -17.46 -7.89
N MET A 31 2.67 -16.40 -7.39
CA MET A 31 1.31 -16.06 -7.78
C MET A 31 1.22 -15.54 -9.21
N ALA A 32 2.24 -14.78 -9.65
CA ALA A 32 2.32 -14.20 -10.98
C ALA A 32 3.73 -13.66 -11.28
N ASP A 33 4.00 -13.32 -12.54
CA ASP A 33 5.17 -12.53 -12.94
C ASP A 33 5.01 -11.06 -12.51
N ILE A 34 5.05 -10.83 -11.20
CA ILE A 34 4.80 -9.53 -10.58
C ILE A 34 5.88 -8.51 -10.93
N ASP A 35 5.47 -7.26 -11.17
CA ASP A 35 6.35 -6.12 -11.44
C ASP A 35 6.62 -5.29 -10.18
N VAL A 36 5.63 -5.23 -9.29
CA VAL A 36 5.66 -4.45 -8.04
C VAL A 36 5.10 -5.29 -6.90
N LEU A 37 5.82 -5.31 -5.77
CA LEU A 37 5.45 -5.98 -4.54
C LEU A 37 5.32 -4.94 -3.42
N CYS A 38 4.14 -4.86 -2.80
CA CYS A 38 3.81 -3.96 -1.70
C CYS A 38 3.57 -4.80 -0.44
N LEU A 39 4.45 -4.71 0.56
CA LEU A 39 4.32 -5.43 1.82
C LEU A 39 4.01 -4.48 2.97
N GLN A 40 3.06 -4.87 3.82
CA GLN A 40 2.79 -4.19 5.09
C GLN A 40 3.34 -5.02 6.25
N GLU A 41 3.53 -4.33 7.38
CA GLU A 41 4.05 -4.89 8.64
C GLU A 41 5.49 -5.38 8.60
N ILE A 42 6.35 -4.75 7.79
CA ILE A 42 7.78 -5.09 7.78
C ILE A 42 8.47 -4.50 9.01
N ALA A 43 9.13 -5.37 9.78
CA ALA A 43 9.78 -5.05 11.04
C ALA A 43 11.32 -5.06 10.93
N VAL A 44 11.95 -4.10 11.60
CA VAL A 44 13.40 -4.06 11.79
C VAL A 44 13.73 -3.94 13.27
N HIS A 45 14.42 -4.96 13.80
CA HIS A 45 14.93 -5.07 15.16
C HIS A 45 13.84 -4.99 16.24
N TYR A 46 12.86 -5.89 16.16
CA TYR A 46 11.80 -6.03 17.17
C TYR A 46 11.94 -7.34 17.95
N PRO A 47 12.87 -7.43 18.94
CA PRO A 47 13.11 -8.66 19.68
C PRO A 47 11.92 -9.09 20.58
N GLY A 48 10.98 -8.18 20.84
CA GLY A 48 9.76 -8.48 21.60
C GLY A 48 8.63 -9.10 20.79
N LEU A 49 8.71 -9.08 19.45
CA LEU A 49 7.74 -9.77 18.59
C LEU A 49 8.09 -11.26 18.51
N GLN A 50 7.07 -12.10 18.29
CA GLN A 50 7.29 -13.53 18.08
C GLN A 50 8.24 -13.76 16.89
N GLY A 51 9.23 -14.63 17.09
CA GLY A 51 10.29 -14.87 16.10
C GLY A 51 11.45 -13.87 16.17
N ALA A 52 11.35 -12.82 16.99
CA ALA A 52 12.39 -11.79 17.20
C ALA A 52 12.96 -11.23 15.88
N PRO A 53 12.13 -10.62 15.01
CA PRO A 53 12.54 -10.13 13.69
C PRO A 53 13.79 -9.25 13.73
N GLY A 54 14.76 -9.65 12.92
CA GLY A 54 16.00 -8.93 12.62
C GLY A 54 15.75 -7.77 11.65
N ASP A 55 16.54 -7.66 10.57
CA ASP A 55 16.27 -6.68 9.51
C ASP A 55 15.50 -7.33 8.35
N GLN A 56 14.17 -7.25 8.39
CA GLN A 56 13.35 -7.87 7.35
C GLN A 56 13.47 -7.15 6.00
N VAL A 57 13.87 -5.89 5.97
CA VAL A 57 14.08 -5.17 4.71
C VAL A 57 15.23 -5.81 3.93
N GLU A 58 16.32 -6.12 4.61
CA GLU A 58 17.46 -6.79 4.00
C GLU A 58 17.18 -8.27 3.68
N GLN A 59 16.39 -8.95 4.50
CA GLN A 59 15.96 -10.32 4.20
C GLN A 59 15.07 -10.38 2.96
N VAL A 60 14.10 -9.46 2.83
CA VAL A 60 13.27 -9.34 1.62
C VAL A 60 14.13 -8.98 0.40
N ARG A 61 15.08 -8.04 0.54
CA ARG A 61 16.01 -7.67 -0.53
C ARG A 61 16.82 -8.87 -1.02
N ALA A 62 17.32 -9.69 -0.11
CA ALA A 62 18.11 -10.87 -0.43
C ALA A 62 17.30 -11.99 -1.10
N ALA A 63 16.01 -12.10 -0.77
CA ALA A 63 15.11 -13.10 -1.35
C ALA A 63 14.56 -12.71 -2.74
N LEU A 64 14.60 -11.43 -3.10
CA LEU A 64 14.14 -10.95 -4.39
C LEU A 64 15.14 -11.25 -5.52
N PRO A 65 14.67 -11.48 -6.77
CA PRO A 65 15.55 -11.67 -7.90
C PRO A 65 16.47 -10.46 -8.16
N GLU A 66 17.57 -10.70 -8.86
CA GLU A 66 18.49 -9.65 -9.27
C GLU A 66 17.78 -8.52 -10.05
N GLY A 67 18.17 -7.27 -9.80
CA GLY A 67 17.61 -6.09 -10.45
C GLY A 67 16.40 -5.47 -9.73
N TRP A 68 15.79 -6.17 -8.77
CA TRP A 68 14.74 -5.60 -7.93
C TRP A 68 15.30 -4.52 -7.00
N LYS A 69 14.56 -3.41 -6.89
CA LYS A 69 14.82 -2.34 -5.93
C LYS A 69 13.82 -2.42 -4.79
N VAL A 70 14.28 -2.17 -3.56
CA VAL A 70 13.46 -2.21 -2.34
C VAL A 70 13.51 -0.87 -1.63
N PHE A 71 12.33 -0.33 -1.31
CA PHE A 71 12.14 0.94 -0.60
C PHE A 71 11.27 0.72 0.63
N PHE A 72 11.74 1.18 1.78
CA PHE A 72 11.08 0.98 3.06
C PHE A 72 10.68 2.32 3.68
N GLY A 73 9.38 2.51 3.88
CA GLY A 73 8.84 3.64 4.65
C GLY A 73 8.50 3.20 6.06
N ALA A 74 9.36 3.55 7.00
CA ALA A 74 9.15 3.33 8.42
C ALA A 74 8.08 4.31 8.93
N ALA A 75 6.91 3.80 9.32
CA ALA A 75 5.88 4.57 10.01
C ALA A 75 6.25 4.81 11.48
N VAL A 76 6.86 3.79 12.09
CA VAL A 76 7.55 3.85 13.39
C VAL A 76 9.05 3.80 13.11
N ASP A 77 9.81 4.75 13.67
CA ASP A 77 11.28 4.79 13.62
C ASP A 77 11.80 5.41 14.91
N GLU A 78 12.13 4.55 15.86
CA GLU A 78 12.34 4.94 17.26
C GLU A 78 13.65 4.39 17.79
N PHE A 79 14.26 5.14 18.72
CA PHE A 79 15.45 4.72 19.46
C PHE A 79 15.02 4.30 20.87
N THR A 80 15.14 3.01 21.16
CA THR A 80 14.70 2.41 22.43
C THR A 80 15.88 1.89 23.24
N ALA A 81 15.63 1.42 24.46
CA ALA A 81 16.64 0.77 25.29
C ALA A 81 17.24 -0.50 24.64
N VAL A 82 16.53 -1.14 23.70
CA VAL A 82 17.00 -2.32 22.97
C VAL A 82 17.58 -1.97 21.59
N GLY A 83 17.72 -0.68 21.28
CA GLY A 83 18.25 -0.19 20.00
C GLY A 83 17.21 0.49 19.12
N ARG A 84 17.60 0.82 17.88
CA ARG A 84 16.70 1.42 16.89
C ARG A 84 15.72 0.38 16.37
N GLN A 85 14.42 0.68 16.40
CA GLN A 85 13.35 -0.19 15.91
C GLN A 85 12.57 0.52 14.81
N ARG A 86 12.25 -0.18 13.72
CA ARG A 86 11.49 0.40 12.60
C ARG A 86 10.38 -0.52 12.11
N PHE A 87 9.20 0.02 11.88
CA PHE A 87 8.03 -0.75 11.42
C PHE A 87 7.27 0.03 10.36
N GLY A 88 6.86 -0.63 9.27
CA GLY A 88 6.12 0.07 8.22
C GLY A 88 5.91 -0.73 6.94
N ASN A 89 5.89 0.01 5.83
CA ASN A 89 5.53 -0.50 4.51
C ASN A 89 6.77 -0.62 3.62
N LEU A 90 6.80 -1.63 2.77
CA LEU A 90 7.86 -1.89 1.82
C LEU A 90 7.28 -1.94 0.41
N VAL A 91 7.88 -1.20 -0.51
CA VAL A 91 7.60 -1.32 -1.95
C VAL A 91 8.86 -1.83 -2.63
N ALA A 92 8.74 -2.96 -3.32
CA ALA A 92 9.80 -3.51 -4.14
C ALA A 92 9.35 -3.60 -5.60
N THR A 93 10.26 -3.38 -6.55
CA THR A 93 9.92 -3.43 -7.98
C THR A 93 11.13 -3.74 -8.86
N ARG A 94 10.88 -4.41 -9.98
CA ARG A 94 11.84 -4.58 -11.10
C ARG A 94 11.74 -3.49 -12.16
N LEU A 95 10.78 -2.58 -12.07
CA LEU A 95 10.59 -1.50 -13.03
C LEU A 95 11.54 -0.32 -12.76
N PRO A 96 11.85 0.51 -13.77
CA PRO A 96 12.58 1.76 -13.55
C PRO A 96 11.81 2.69 -12.61
N VAL A 97 12.43 3.01 -11.46
CA VAL A 97 11.86 3.92 -10.46
C VAL A 97 12.27 5.35 -10.80
N LEU A 98 11.27 6.21 -10.94
CA LEU A 98 11.44 7.62 -11.28
C LEU A 98 11.45 8.50 -10.03
N GLN A 99 10.61 8.20 -9.05
CA GLN A 99 10.47 8.95 -7.80
C GLN A 99 10.04 8.06 -6.64
N LEU A 100 10.42 8.46 -5.44
CA LEU A 100 10.02 7.84 -4.17
C LEU A 100 9.52 8.93 -3.22
N ALA A 101 8.44 8.65 -2.49
CA ALA A 101 7.95 9.50 -1.42
C ALA A 101 7.43 8.63 -0.25
N HIS A 102 7.70 9.09 0.98
CA HIS A 102 7.14 8.50 2.19
C HIS A 102 6.32 9.57 2.91
N HIS A 103 5.00 9.45 2.82
CA HIS A 103 4.07 10.40 3.42
C HIS A 103 3.69 9.92 4.81
N ARG A 104 4.04 10.68 5.85
CA ARG A 104 3.48 10.43 7.18
C ARG A 104 1.99 10.76 7.14
N LEU A 105 1.14 9.82 7.57
CA LEU A 105 -0.30 10.05 7.59
C LEU A 105 -0.71 10.74 8.91
N PRO A 106 -1.85 11.46 8.92
CA PRO A 106 -2.34 12.08 10.14
C PRO A 106 -2.50 11.09 11.29
N TYR A 107 -2.12 11.55 12.48
CA TYR A 107 -2.20 10.76 13.71
C TYR A 107 -2.81 11.62 14.83
N PRO A 108 -4.11 11.99 14.72
CA PRO A 108 -4.78 12.78 15.73
C PRO A 108 -4.85 12.01 17.06
N HIS A 109 -4.82 12.73 18.18
CA HIS A 109 -4.99 12.11 19.49
C HIS A 109 -6.34 11.36 19.59
N ASP A 110 -6.31 10.21 20.26
CA ASP A 110 -7.49 9.45 20.68
C ASP A 110 -7.20 8.84 22.05
N GLY A 111 -7.72 9.48 23.10
CA GLY A 111 -7.28 9.25 24.47
C GLY A 111 -7.61 7.83 24.96
N GLY A 112 -6.61 7.10 25.47
CA GLY A 112 -6.78 5.76 26.01
C GLY A 112 -6.85 4.64 24.96
N VAL A 113 -6.71 4.95 23.67
CA VAL A 113 -6.74 3.97 22.58
C VAL A 113 -5.31 3.58 22.19
N ARG A 114 -5.01 2.26 22.22
CA ARG A 114 -3.75 1.72 21.70
C ARG A 114 -3.66 2.05 20.21
N SER A 115 -2.56 2.65 19.78
CA SER A 115 -2.38 3.04 18.37
C SER A 115 -0.90 3.26 18.06
N MET A 116 -0.57 3.43 16.77
CA MET A 116 0.77 3.76 16.30
C MET A 116 0.71 4.68 15.07
N PRO A 117 1.76 5.50 14.81
CA PRO A 117 1.82 6.31 13.60
C PRO A 117 1.80 5.44 12.34
N ARG A 118 1.17 5.96 11.28
CA ARG A 118 1.04 5.31 9.97
C ARG A 118 1.69 6.15 8.87
N CYS A 119 2.03 5.50 7.76
CA CYS A 119 2.59 6.17 6.58
C CYS A 119 2.06 5.56 5.28
N CYS A 120 2.20 6.29 4.18
CA CYS A 120 2.01 5.82 2.82
C CYS A 120 3.34 5.92 2.06
N THR A 121 3.82 4.80 1.52
CA THR A 121 5.04 4.75 0.70
C THR A 121 4.65 4.69 -0.77
N ALA A 122 5.09 5.67 -1.56
CA ALA A 122 4.76 5.80 -2.96
C ALA A 122 6.02 5.70 -3.83
N ALA A 123 6.02 4.80 -4.80
CA ALA A 123 7.03 4.71 -5.85
C ALA A 123 6.39 5.02 -7.21
N THR A 124 6.87 6.07 -7.87
CA THR A 124 6.52 6.32 -9.28
C THR A 124 7.46 5.48 -10.14
N VAL A 125 6.90 4.48 -10.83
CA VAL A 125 7.62 3.56 -11.71
C VAL A 125 7.27 3.82 -13.16
N MET A 126 8.17 3.47 -14.08
CA MET A 126 7.91 3.52 -15.52
C MET A 126 7.44 2.14 -16.02
N ASP A 127 6.17 2.05 -16.42
CA ASP A 127 5.65 0.91 -17.18
C ASP A 127 5.78 1.17 -18.69
N ALA A 128 6.06 0.11 -19.47
CA ALA A 128 6.30 0.24 -20.91
C ALA A 128 5.03 0.60 -21.71
N ALA A 129 3.84 0.23 -21.23
CA ALA A 129 2.57 0.47 -21.90
C ALA A 129 1.81 1.67 -21.30
N LEU A 130 1.78 1.76 -19.97
CA LEU A 130 1.04 2.79 -19.23
C LEU A 130 1.86 4.07 -19.01
N GLY A 131 3.17 4.04 -19.24
CA GLY A 131 4.07 5.12 -18.88
C GLY A 131 4.27 5.22 -17.35
N PRO A 132 4.49 6.43 -16.79
CA PRO A 132 4.70 6.58 -15.36
C PRO A 132 3.44 6.21 -14.55
N VAL A 133 3.57 5.33 -13.57
CA VAL A 133 2.51 4.93 -12.63
C VAL A 133 2.99 5.13 -11.20
N ARG A 134 2.23 5.87 -10.38
CA ARG A 134 2.50 6.02 -8.95
C ARG A 134 1.84 4.86 -8.18
N VAL A 135 2.64 3.92 -7.69
CA VAL A 135 2.16 2.82 -6.84
C VAL A 135 2.38 3.19 -5.38
N MET A 136 1.30 3.20 -4.61
CA MET A 136 1.23 3.63 -3.22
C MET A 136 0.86 2.45 -2.33
N SER A 137 1.69 2.15 -1.32
CA SER A 137 1.42 1.14 -0.29
C SER A 137 1.16 1.82 1.05
N THR A 138 0.08 1.43 1.72
CA THR A 138 -0.30 1.94 3.04
C THR A 138 -0.70 0.81 4.00
N HIS A 139 -0.68 1.11 5.30
CA HIS A 139 -1.30 0.31 6.34
C HIS A 139 -1.97 1.28 7.31
N LEU A 140 -3.30 1.33 7.33
CA LEU A 140 -4.05 2.26 8.17
C LEU A 140 -4.16 1.78 9.62
N GLU A 141 -4.54 2.68 10.50
CA GLU A 141 -4.68 2.40 11.92
C GLU A 141 -5.73 1.29 12.20
N TYR A 142 -5.60 0.51 13.29
CA TYR A 142 -6.52 -0.61 13.54
C TYR A 142 -7.57 -0.30 14.62
N PHE A 143 -7.21 0.33 15.73
CA PHE A 143 -8.09 0.44 16.91
C PHE A 143 -8.91 1.75 16.97
N SER A 144 -8.33 2.86 16.51
CA SER A 144 -8.90 4.19 16.45
C SER A 144 -9.49 4.49 15.07
N ARG A 145 -10.81 4.35 14.99
CA ARG A 145 -11.62 4.83 13.86
C ARG A 145 -11.35 6.30 13.51
N ARG A 146 -11.14 7.15 14.53
CA ARG A 146 -10.83 8.57 14.34
C ARG A 146 -9.54 8.76 13.56
N GLN A 147 -8.50 8.02 13.92
CA GLN A 147 -7.20 8.08 13.26
C GLN A 147 -7.30 7.48 11.85
N ARG A 148 -7.93 6.31 11.69
CA ARG A 148 -8.18 5.71 10.36
C ARG A 148 -8.87 6.66 9.40
N MET A 149 -9.97 7.30 9.82
CA MET A 149 -10.70 8.24 8.97
C MET A 149 -9.81 9.40 8.52
N ALA A 150 -9.04 9.99 9.43
CA ALA A 150 -8.12 11.07 9.08
C ALA A 150 -7.04 10.61 8.07
N GLN A 151 -6.61 9.35 8.16
CA GLN A 151 -5.63 8.76 7.24
C GLN A 151 -6.24 8.46 5.87
N ALA A 152 -7.45 7.90 5.83
CA ALA A 152 -8.19 7.66 4.59
C ALA A 152 -8.43 8.96 3.80
N LEU A 153 -8.84 10.04 4.49
CA LEU A 153 -9.00 11.35 3.87
C LEU A 153 -7.68 11.94 3.39
N ALA A 154 -6.58 11.76 4.13
CA ALA A 154 -5.27 12.23 3.68
C ALA A 154 -4.78 11.50 2.41
N LEU A 155 -5.07 10.20 2.26
CA LEU A 155 -4.78 9.46 1.04
C LEU A 155 -5.56 9.98 -0.17
N ARG A 156 -6.81 10.42 0.04
CA ARG A 156 -7.61 11.13 -0.97
C ARG A 156 -6.97 12.48 -1.33
N SER A 157 -6.57 13.28 -0.33
CA SER A 157 -5.89 14.56 -0.56
C SER A 157 -4.57 14.40 -1.33
N LEU A 158 -3.77 13.36 -1.04
CA LEU A 158 -2.53 13.08 -1.78
C LEU A 158 -2.79 12.83 -3.27
N GLN A 159 -3.90 12.18 -3.63
CA GLN A 159 -4.27 11.98 -5.02
C GLN A 159 -4.69 13.28 -5.70
N ILE A 160 -5.47 14.11 -5.02
CA ILE A 160 -5.89 15.43 -5.51
C ILE A 160 -4.66 16.31 -5.79
N GLU A 161 -3.74 16.40 -4.82
CA GLU A 161 -2.49 17.17 -4.97
C GLU A 161 -1.69 16.69 -6.18
N ALA A 162 -1.52 15.38 -6.30
CA ALA A 162 -0.72 14.81 -7.37
C ALA A 162 -1.37 14.93 -8.76
N LEU A 163 -2.70 14.92 -8.87
CA LEU A 163 -3.41 15.26 -10.10
C LEU A 163 -3.20 16.73 -10.46
N GLY A 164 -3.28 17.64 -9.48
CA GLY A 164 -2.98 19.05 -9.68
C GLY A 164 -1.57 19.28 -10.25
N GLN A 165 -0.57 18.56 -9.73
CA GLN A 165 0.81 18.61 -10.26
C GLN A 165 0.96 18.00 -11.66
N ALA A 166 0.12 17.02 -12.02
CA ALA A 166 0.14 16.44 -13.36
C ALA A 166 -0.56 17.35 -14.40
N GLU A 167 -1.63 18.03 -14.01
CA GLU A 167 -2.39 18.93 -14.87
C GLU A 167 -1.76 20.33 -15.01
N ALA A 168 -1.15 20.84 -13.93
CA ALA A 168 -0.48 22.13 -13.88
C ALA A 168 0.92 21.98 -13.24
N PRO A 169 1.89 21.39 -13.96
CA PRO A 169 3.21 21.10 -13.42
C PRO A 169 4.01 22.38 -13.12
N PRO A 170 5.04 22.29 -12.25
CA PRO A 170 5.98 23.39 -12.02
C PRO A 170 6.68 23.84 -13.32
N GLN A 171 7.25 25.05 -13.29
CA GLN A 171 8.01 25.58 -14.42
C GLN A 171 9.10 24.59 -14.87
N PRO A 172 9.21 24.28 -16.18
CA PRO A 172 10.23 23.38 -16.67
C PRO A 172 11.66 23.87 -16.38
N ALA A 173 12.52 22.95 -15.96
CA ALA A 173 13.94 23.20 -15.71
C ALA A 173 14.76 21.93 -16.02
N SER A 174 15.93 22.09 -16.62
CA SER A 174 16.81 20.98 -17.02
C SER A 174 18.27 21.25 -16.61
N ASP A 175 18.46 21.95 -15.49
CA ASP A 175 19.74 22.45 -15.01
C ASP A 175 20.47 21.48 -14.06
N GLY A 176 19.91 20.30 -13.83
CA GLY A 176 20.47 19.30 -12.91
C GLY A 176 20.21 19.61 -11.43
N SER A 177 19.50 20.70 -11.12
CA SER A 177 19.20 21.08 -9.74
C SER A 177 18.07 20.23 -9.15
N PRO A 178 17.84 20.26 -7.82
CA PRO A 178 16.66 19.67 -7.21
C PRO A 178 15.31 20.19 -7.76
N GLN A 179 15.31 21.38 -8.37
CA GLN A 179 14.16 22.05 -8.99
C GLN A 179 13.93 21.63 -10.46
N GLN A 180 14.81 20.79 -11.02
CA GLN A 180 14.61 20.28 -12.39
C GLN A 180 13.26 19.57 -12.55
N THR A 181 12.79 19.51 -13.78
CA THR A 181 11.52 18.88 -14.15
C THR A 181 11.45 17.44 -13.65
N LYS A 182 10.31 17.12 -13.04
CA LYS A 182 9.99 15.84 -12.44
C LYS A 182 8.85 15.17 -13.22
N PRO A 183 8.82 13.83 -13.30
CA PRO A 183 7.68 13.15 -13.88
C PRO A 183 6.47 13.30 -12.96
N HIS A 184 5.38 13.80 -13.51
CA HIS A 184 4.06 13.83 -12.88
C HIS A 184 3.12 12.92 -13.66
N THR A 185 2.21 12.24 -12.98
CA THR A 185 1.32 11.27 -13.63
C THR A 185 -0.06 11.27 -13.00
N PRO A 186 -1.13 11.18 -13.82
CA PRO A 186 -2.47 10.93 -13.33
C PRO A 186 -2.69 9.44 -12.98
N HIS A 187 -1.79 8.54 -13.38
CA HIS A 187 -1.88 7.11 -13.13
C HIS A 187 -1.43 6.79 -11.71
N ALA A 188 -2.35 6.32 -10.88
CA ALA A 188 -2.05 5.95 -9.51
C ALA A 188 -2.77 4.67 -9.09
N VAL A 189 -2.05 3.84 -8.36
CA VAL A 189 -2.59 2.67 -7.66
C VAL A 189 -2.32 2.89 -6.18
N LEU A 190 -3.35 2.77 -5.35
CA LEU A 190 -3.24 2.83 -3.89
C LEU A 190 -3.68 1.48 -3.33
N CYS A 191 -2.78 0.80 -2.62
CA CYS A 191 -3.00 -0.55 -2.14
C CYS A 191 -2.43 -0.79 -0.75
N GLY A 192 -2.84 -1.89 -0.13
CA GLY A 192 -2.41 -2.28 1.22
C GLY A 192 -3.57 -2.65 2.11
N ASP A 193 -3.28 -2.69 3.41
CA ASP A 193 -4.25 -2.99 4.46
C ASP A 193 -4.89 -1.70 4.99
N PHE A 194 -6.18 -1.56 4.79
CA PHE A 194 -6.93 -0.38 5.17
C PHE A 194 -7.58 -0.48 6.55
N ASN A 195 -7.58 -1.67 7.17
CA ASN A 195 -8.23 -1.92 8.45
C ASN A 195 -9.68 -1.40 8.55
N PHE A 196 -10.35 -1.30 7.40
CA PHE A 196 -11.77 -1.05 7.30
C PHE A 196 -12.37 -1.99 6.25
N GLU A 197 -13.67 -2.25 6.36
CA GLU A 197 -14.45 -3.03 5.41
C GLU A 197 -15.29 -2.14 4.48
N PRO A 198 -15.82 -2.65 3.35
CA PRO A 198 -16.56 -1.83 2.38
C PRO A 198 -17.81 -1.11 2.90
N HIS A 199 -18.35 -1.55 4.04
CA HIS A 199 -19.53 -0.96 4.66
C HIS A 199 -19.22 0.13 5.68
N GLU A 200 -17.94 0.39 5.99
CA GLU A 200 -17.53 1.39 6.97
C GLU A 200 -17.34 2.78 6.33
N ASP A 201 -17.56 3.85 7.11
CA ASP A 201 -17.49 5.22 6.60
C ASP A 201 -16.12 5.58 6.00
N GLU A 202 -15.03 4.99 6.47
CA GLU A 202 -13.69 5.23 5.96
C GLU A 202 -13.55 4.81 4.49
N TYR A 203 -14.19 3.69 4.09
CA TYR A 203 -14.26 3.27 2.69
C TYR A 203 -14.95 4.36 1.87
N ALA A 204 -16.12 4.81 2.33
CA ALA A 204 -16.88 5.87 1.66
C ALA A 204 -16.11 7.20 1.64
N GLY A 205 -15.37 7.53 2.70
CA GLY A 205 -14.55 8.73 2.80
C GLY A 205 -13.39 8.75 1.79
N LEU A 206 -12.71 7.61 1.63
CA LEU A 206 -11.63 7.46 0.64
C LEU A 206 -12.16 7.50 -0.80
N SER A 207 -13.26 6.80 -1.08
CA SER A 207 -13.80 6.65 -2.44
C SER A 207 -14.76 7.77 -2.86
N ARG A 208 -15.11 8.71 -1.96
CA ARG A 208 -16.04 9.79 -2.28
C ARG A 208 -15.49 10.64 -3.44
N PRO A 209 -16.28 10.87 -4.51
CA PRO A 209 -15.90 11.81 -5.56
C PRO A 209 -15.50 13.17 -4.99
N TRP A 210 -14.46 13.77 -5.55
CA TRP A 210 -14.14 15.19 -5.35
C TRP A 210 -14.65 16.00 -6.53
N ALA A 211 -15.07 17.24 -6.24
CA ALA A 211 -15.44 18.20 -7.26
C ALA A 211 -14.24 19.06 -7.67
N ALA A 212 -14.29 19.67 -8.86
CA ALA A 212 -13.35 20.74 -9.20
C ALA A 212 -13.45 21.89 -8.17
N GLY A 213 -12.31 22.37 -7.70
CA GLY A 213 -12.16 23.37 -6.64
C GLY A 213 -12.03 22.78 -5.23
N GLU A 214 -12.42 21.52 -4.99
CA GLU A 214 -12.25 20.88 -3.68
C GLU A 214 -10.76 20.63 -3.41
N GLU A 215 -10.24 21.14 -2.29
CA GLU A 215 -8.80 21.06 -1.94
C GLU A 215 -7.86 21.56 -3.06
N GLY A 216 -8.33 22.46 -3.93
CA GLY A 216 -7.57 22.95 -5.08
C GLY A 216 -7.54 22.02 -6.28
N ALA A 217 -8.37 20.96 -6.31
CA ALA A 217 -8.53 20.08 -7.46
C ALA A 217 -8.89 20.88 -8.72
N LEU A 218 -8.16 20.65 -9.81
CA LEU A 218 -8.45 21.29 -11.10
C LEU A 218 -9.58 20.59 -11.86
N THR A 219 -9.69 19.27 -11.69
CA THR A 219 -10.76 18.44 -12.26
C THR A 219 -11.44 17.59 -11.18
N ALA A 220 -12.68 17.19 -11.45
CA ALA A 220 -13.40 16.22 -10.62
C ALA A 220 -12.85 14.81 -10.84
N GLY A 221 -12.90 13.97 -9.81
CA GLY A 221 -12.41 12.59 -9.88
C GLY A 221 -12.75 11.76 -8.66
N GLN A 222 -12.32 10.51 -8.64
CA GLN A 222 -12.47 9.61 -7.49
C GLN A 222 -11.46 8.46 -7.50
N TRP A 223 -11.33 7.78 -6.36
CA TRP A 223 -10.71 6.46 -6.30
C TRP A 223 -11.72 5.38 -6.68
N HIS A 224 -11.30 4.41 -7.49
CA HIS A 224 -12.11 3.24 -7.86
C HIS A 224 -11.55 1.99 -7.21
N ASN A 225 -12.38 1.24 -6.48
CA ASN A 225 -11.99 -0.10 -6.05
C ASN A 225 -11.86 -1.01 -7.28
N SER A 226 -10.66 -1.53 -7.53
CA SER A 226 -10.39 -2.36 -8.73
C SER A 226 -11.21 -3.64 -8.77
N TRP A 227 -11.57 -4.23 -7.62
CA TRP A 227 -12.50 -5.36 -7.57
C TRP A 227 -13.87 -4.96 -8.11
N SER A 228 -14.45 -3.86 -7.60
CA SER A 228 -15.76 -3.36 -8.05
C SER A 228 -15.76 -2.91 -9.51
N VAL A 229 -14.60 -2.54 -10.08
CA VAL A 229 -14.48 -2.26 -11.52
C VAL A 229 -14.72 -3.53 -12.36
N LEU A 230 -14.20 -4.68 -11.92
CA LEU A 230 -14.37 -5.97 -12.62
C LEU A 230 -15.67 -6.69 -12.25
N HIS A 231 -16.13 -6.51 -11.00
CA HIS A 231 -17.21 -7.27 -10.39
C HIS A 231 -18.16 -6.32 -9.61
N PRO A 232 -18.88 -5.41 -10.31
CA PRO A 232 -19.64 -4.32 -9.67
C PRO A 232 -20.71 -4.78 -8.68
N ASP A 233 -21.30 -5.96 -8.91
CA ASP A 233 -22.39 -6.50 -8.08
C ASP A 233 -21.93 -7.59 -7.10
N GLN A 234 -20.62 -7.79 -6.95
CA GLN A 234 -20.08 -8.83 -6.07
C GLN A 234 -19.24 -8.19 -4.95
N PRO A 235 -19.40 -8.63 -3.69
CA PRO A 235 -18.50 -8.22 -2.63
C PRO A 235 -17.08 -8.73 -2.94
N GLN A 236 -16.07 -7.95 -2.56
CA GLN A 236 -14.69 -8.43 -2.63
C GLN A 236 -14.53 -9.67 -1.74
N PRO A 237 -13.77 -10.69 -2.19
CA PRO A 237 -13.40 -11.81 -1.33
C PRO A 237 -12.70 -11.32 -0.06
N PRO A 238 -12.91 -12.00 1.08
CA PRO A 238 -12.25 -11.63 2.31
C PRO A 238 -10.74 -11.84 2.21
N THR A 239 -9.99 -10.99 2.89
CA THR A 239 -8.52 -11.00 2.93
C THR A 239 -7.98 -11.03 4.35
N PHE A 240 -8.86 -11.05 5.35
CA PHE A 240 -8.51 -11.09 6.75
C PHE A 240 -9.52 -11.93 7.53
N ARG A 241 -9.05 -12.50 8.64
CA ARG A 241 -9.83 -13.40 9.52
C ARG A 241 -10.38 -14.64 8.82
N LEU A 242 -9.72 -15.16 7.79
CA LEU A 242 -10.12 -16.45 7.19
C LEU A 242 -9.81 -17.61 8.12
N PHE A 243 -8.61 -17.59 8.72
CA PHE A 243 -8.10 -18.68 9.56
C PHE A 243 -7.83 -18.25 11.00
N ASP A 244 -7.31 -17.04 11.22
CA ASP A 244 -7.14 -16.47 12.56
C ASP A 244 -8.38 -15.66 12.97
N ARG A 245 -9.06 -16.12 14.04
CA ARG A 245 -10.30 -15.51 14.56
C ARG A 245 -10.07 -14.67 15.81
N GLN A 246 -8.82 -14.46 16.23
CA GLN A 246 -8.50 -13.63 17.39
C GLN A 246 -9.01 -12.19 17.24
N TRP A 247 -9.09 -11.71 16.01
CA TRP A 247 -9.44 -10.33 15.65
C TRP A 247 -10.90 -10.13 15.25
N GLY A 248 -11.71 -11.19 15.32
CA GLY A 248 -13.14 -11.14 15.02
C GLY A 248 -13.69 -12.47 14.49
N PRO A 249 -15.00 -12.70 14.63
CA PRO A 249 -15.62 -13.96 14.28
C PRO A 249 -15.76 -14.17 12.77
N GLU A 250 -15.93 -13.11 11.97
CA GLU A 250 -16.29 -13.21 10.56
C GLU A 250 -15.14 -12.80 9.61
N PRO A 251 -14.92 -13.49 8.48
CA PRO A 251 -13.97 -13.04 7.46
C PRO A 251 -14.37 -11.67 6.92
N GLY A 252 -13.39 -10.81 6.64
CA GLY A 252 -13.63 -9.48 6.07
C GLY A 252 -12.64 -9.13 4.97
N ALA A 253 -13.04 -8.23 4.07
CA ALA A 253 -12.15 -7.63 3.09
C ALA A 253 -11.63 -6.30 3.65
N CYS A 254 -10.32 -6.19 3.86
CA CYS A 254 -9.66 -4.95 4.29
C CYS A 254 -8.38 -4.64 3.51
N ASP A 255 -7.88 -5.59 2.71
CA ASP A 255 -6.79 -5.37 1.78
C ASP A 255 -7.37 -5.00 0.42
N PHE A 256 -7.13 -3.77 -0.01
CA PHE A 256 -7.71 -3.23 -1.24
C PHE A 256 -6.63 -2.80 -2.23
N ALA A 257 -7.02 -2.75 -3.51
CA ALA A 257 -6.27 -2.07 -4.55
C ALA A 257 -7.20 -1.07 -5.26
N TRP A 258 -6.95 0.21 -5.02
CA TRP A 258 -7.66 1.35 -5.61
C TRP A 258 -6.91 1.85 -6.84
N VAL A 259 -7.63 2.27 -7.87
CA VAL A 259 -7.07 2.84 -9.10
C VAL A 259 -7.65 4.22 -9.36
N SER A 260 -6.82 5.12 -9.90
CA SER A 260 -7.25 6.44 -10.36
C SER A 260 -8.21 6.34 -11.54
N ASP A 261 -8.97 7.41 -11.82
CA ASP A 261 -9.84 7.50 -13.01
C ASP A 261 -9.12 7.11 -14.31
N SER A 262 -7.87 7.56 -14.46
CA SER A 262 -7.03 7.30 -15.63
C SER A 262 -6.62 5.83 -15.78
N LEU A 263 -6.65 5.04 -14.70
CA LEU A 263 -6.35 3.61 -14.70
C LEU A 263 -7.59 2.72 -14.60
N ARG A 264 -8.77 3.28 -14.34
CA ARG A 264 -10.03 2.51 -14.27
C ARG A 264 -10.25 1.65 -15.51
N GLY A 265 -10.06 2.23 -16.69
CA GLY A 265 -10.19 1.52 -17.98
C GLY A 265 -9.07 0.52 -18.28
N HIS A 266 -8.03 0.46 -17.44
CA HIS A 266 -6.86 -0.41 -17.61
C HIS A 266 -6.90 -1.63 -16.67
N VAL A 267 -7.88 -1.74 -15.76
CA VAL A 267 -8.05 -2.93 -14.91
C VAL A 267 -8.43 -4.14 -15.78
N ARG A 268 -7.65 -5.22 -15.68
CA ARG A 268 -7.84 -6.46 -16.48
C ARG A 268 -8.05 -7.71 -15.63
N GLY A 269 -7.52 -7.71 -14.43
CA GLY A 269 -7.59 -8.88 -13.56
C GLY A 269 -7.35 -8.51 -12.10
N TRP A 270 -7.93 -9.34 -11.24
CA TRP A 270 -7.80 -9.27 -9.79
C TRP A 270 -7.83 -10.69 -9.25
N ALA A 271 -6.93 -11.02 -8.33
CA ALA A 271 -6.89 -12.34 -7.70
C ALA A 271 -6.45 -12.23 -6.24
N VAL A 272 -6.84 -13.24 -5.46
CA VAL A 272 -6.43 -13.43 -4.07
C VAL A 272 -6.07 -14.90 -3.89
N ASP A 273 -5.01 -15.19 -3.11
CA ASP A 273 -4.81 -16.54 -2.58
C ASP A 273 -5.54 -16.66 -1.24
N SER A 274 -6.74 -17.23 -1.24
CA SER A 274 -7.55 -17.43 -0.04
C SER A 274 -7.11 -18.63 0.83
N ASP A 275 -6.18 -19.46 0.34
CA ASP A 275 -5.76 -20.69 1.01
C ASP A 275 -4.45 -20.51 1.78
N THR A 276 -3.64 -19.53 1.41
CA THR A 276 -2.35 -19.26 2.06
C THR A 276 -2.50 -18.95 3.55
N ARG A 277 -1.57 -19.49 4.34
CA ARG A 277 -1.49 -19.33 5.81
C ARG A 277 -0.15 -18.76 6.25
N LEU A 278 0.60 -18.22 5.30
CA LEU A 278 1.93 -17.64 5.53
C LEU A 278 1.86 -16.27 6.22
N SER A 279 0.65 -15.70 6.30
CA SER A 279 0.24 -14.53 7.08
C SER A 279 -1.19 -14.77 7.58
N ASP A 280 -1.68 -13.97 8.51
CA ASP A 280 -3.10 -13.89 8.87
C ASP A 280 -3.94 -13.13 7.83
N HIS A 281 -3.30 -12.40 6.92
CA HIS A 281 -3.90 -11.79 5.73
C HIS A 281 -3.59 -12.55 4.44
N GLN A 282 -4.41 -12.30 3.41
CA GLN A 282 -4.30 -12.92 2.09
C GLN A 282 -3.75 -11.92 1.06
N PRO A 283 -2.81 -12.32 0.19
CA PRO A 283 -2.22 -11.45 -0.81
C PRO A 283 -3.23 -11.11 -1.92
N VAL A 284 -3.26 -9.85 -2.34
CA VAL A 284 -4.11 -9.34 -3.42
C VAL A 284 -3.24 -8.98 -4.63
N LEU A 285 -3.57 -9.56 -5.79
CA LEU A 285 -2.94 -9.31 -7.08
C LEU A 285 -3.85 -8.46 -7.96
N LEU A 286 -3.32 -7.37 -8.52
CA LEU A 286 -3.95 -6.50 -9.50
C LEU A 286 -3.20 -6.56 -10.84
N GLN A 287 -3.93 -6.61 -11.95
CA GLN A 287 -3.39 -6.61 -13.31
C GLN A 287 -3.91 -5.42 -14.13
N LEU A 288 -2.98 -4.65 -14.73
CA LEU A 288 -3.27 -3.43 -15.52
C LEU A 288 -2.69 -3.50 -16.94
N ALA A 289 -3.48 -3.17 -17.97
CA ALA A 289 -3.03 -3.07 -19.37
C ALA A 289 -3.71 -1.97 -20.17
#